data_AF-A0A924BVS6-F1
#
_entry.id   AF-A0A924BVS6-F1
#
_cell.length_a   1.000
_cell.length_b   1.000
_cell.length_c   1.000
_cell.angle_alpha   90.00
_cell.angle_beta   90.00
_cell.angle_gamma   90.00
#
_symmetry.space_group_name_H-M   'P 1'
#
loop_
_entity.id
_entity.type
_entity.pdbx_description
1 polymer ?
#
loop_
_entity_poly.entity_id
_entity_poly.type
_entity_poly.pdbx_seq_one_letter_code
_entity_poly.pdbx_strand_id
1 'polypeptide(L)'
;GDMEVAVDALRAKGLAAAAKKSSRTAAEGLVGVAVNGTMGVAVEVNSETDFVAKNDQFQDFVRKTTTVALGLSGTDVEALKAAAYPDGGTVAEKLTNNVATIGENQQVRRIQRVAVSSGLVVPYMHNSAAPNLGKIGVLVALESEAGADVLEPLGKQIAMHIAAAFPLALDASGLDQDMIERERKIAAEKAAESGKPAEVQAKMVDGAIAKFAKDNALLSQVFVMDNKTPVAQVVEKAGKEAGKPIKLVDYVRFQLGEGIEKVETDFAAEVAAAAGIK
;
A
#
# COMPACT_ATOMS: atom_id res chain seq x y z
N GLY A 1 28.33 34.85 17.35
CA GLY A 1 27.68 33.81 16.53
C GLY A 1 26.20 33.94 16.76
N ASP A 2 25.46 34.25 15.71
CA ASP A 2 24.01 34.41 15.77
C ASP A 2 23.34 33.07 15.50
N MET A 3 22.57 32.58 16.47
CA MET A 3 21.93 31.26 16.39
C MET A 3 20.78 31.24 15.39
N GLU A 4 20.02 32.34 15.23
CA GLU A 4 18.90 32.40 14.29
C GLU A 4 19.41 32.33 12.85
N VAL A 5 20.46 33.10 12.55
CA VAL A 5 21.13 33.06 11.23
C VAL A 5 21.69 31.67 10.92
N ALA A 6 22.21 30.96 11.93
CA ALA A 6 22.71 29.60 11.74
C ALA A 6 21.58 28.60 11.43
N VAL A 7 20.42 28.73 12.07
CA VAL A 7 19.23 27.90 11.81
C VAL A 7 18.72 28.12 10.39
N ASP A 8 18.59 29.38 9.97
CA ASP A 8 18.14 29.72 8.61
C ASP A 8 19.09 29.19 7.53
N ALA A 9 20.40 29.31 7.76
CA ALA A 9 21.41 28.77 6.86
C ALA A 9 21.32 27.23 6.75
N LEU A 10 21.09 26.53 7.86
CA LEU A 10 20.90 25.08 7.86
C LEU A 10 19.62 24.67 7.12
N ARG A 11 18.53 25.42 7.30
CA ARG A 11 17.26 25.19 6.59
C ARG A 11 17.42 25.35 5.08
N ALA A 12 18.05 26.44 4.63
CA ALA A 12 18.34 26.67 3.22
C ALA A 12 19.22 25.56 2.62
N LYS A 13 20.24 25.12 3.36
CA LYS A 13 21.11 24.00 2.96
C LYS A 13 20.35 22.68 2.87
N GLY A 14 19.42 22.43 3.80
CA GLY A 14 18.55 21.25 3.79
C GLY A 14 17.68 21.19 2.53
N LEU A 15 17.04 22.30 2.18
CA LEU A 15 16.23 22.43 0.95
C LEU A 15 17.06 22.14 -0.31
N ALA A 16 18.25 22.73 -0.41
CA ALA A 16 19.16 22.47 -1.54
C ALA A 16 19.61 21.00 -1.59
N ALA A 17 19.90 20.40 -0.43
CA ALA A 17 20.29 19.00 -0.33
C ALA A 17 19.16 18.04 -0.72
N ALA A 18 17.90 18.37 -0.42
CA ALA A 18 16.73 17.61 -0.82
C ALA A 18 16.45 17.74 -2.32
N ALA A 19 16.48 18.96 -2.86
CA ALA A 19 16.31 19.21 -4.29
C ALA A 19 17.37 18.49 -5.15
N LYS A 20 18.62 18.39 -4.68
CA LYS A 20 19.67 17.65 -5.39
C LYS A 20 19.45 16.13 -5.40
N LYS A 21 18.72 15.58 -4.42
CA LYS A 21 18.49 14.13 -4.28
C LYS A 21 17.15 13.68 -4.83
N SER A 22 16.20 14.59 -5.05
CA SER A 22 14.82 14.24 -5.43
C SER A 22 14.68 13.46 -6.74
N SER A 23 15.68 13.53 -7.63
CA SER A 23 15.72 12.77 -8.89
C SER A 23 16.17 11.31 -8.72
N ARG A 24 16.69 10.93 -7.56
CA ARG A 24 17.17 9.55 -7.30
C ARG A 24 15.99 8.64 -7.01
N THR A 25 16.01 7.42 -7.54
CA THR A 25 14.93 6.45 -7.31
C THR A 25 14.82 6.07 -5.83
N ALA A 26 13.63 6.25 -5.26
CA ALA A 26 13.31 5.84 -3.90
C ALA A 26 12.26 4.71 -3.94
N ALA A 27 12.72 3.46 -4.00
CA ALA A 27 11.87 2.27 -4.10
C ALA A 27 11.83 1.42 -2.82
N GLU A 28 12.68 1.74 -1.84
CA GLU A 28 12.68 1.13 -0.50
C GLU A 28 11.92 2.05 0.48
N GLY A 29 11.97 1.76 1.78
CA GLY A 29 11.28 2.53 2.83
C GLY A 29 10.30 1.70 3.65
N LEU A 30 9.16 2.30 4.04
CA LEU A 30 8.15 1.67 4.89
C LEU A 30 6.73 2.09 4.52
N VAL A 31 5.81 1.14 4.66
CA VAL A 31 4.38 1.41 4.79
C VAL A 31 4.04 1.53 6.27
N GLY A 32 3.37 2.61 6.65
CA GLY A 32 2.75 2.79 7.96
C GLY A 32 1.23 2.64 7.88
N VAL A 33 0.64 2.06 8.93
CA VAL A 33 -0.83 2.00 9.10
C VAL A 33 -1.25 2.59 10.45
N ALA A 34 -2.40 3.26 10.49
CA ALA A 34 -3.00 3.74 11.73
C ALA A 34 -4.52 3.57 11.67
N VAL A 35 -5.14 3.29 12.81
CA VAL A 35 -6.57 3.03 12.95
C VAL A 35 -7.10 3.77 14.17
N ASN A 36 -8.30 4.34 14.05
CA ASN A 36 -9.11 4.85 15.14
C ASN A 36 -10.55 4.37 14.96
N GLY A 37 -10.90 3.26 15.62
CA GLY A 37 -12.23 2.64 15.58
C GLY A 37 -12.67 2.30 14.15
N THR A 38 -13.61 3.08 13.62
CA THR A 38 -14.23 2.87 12.31
C THR A 38 -13.46 3.49 11.14
N MET A 39 -12.25 4.00 11.37
CA MET A 39 -11.42 4.63 10.34
C MET A 39 -9.98 4.11 10.39
N GLY A 40 -9.36 3.94 9.23
CA GLY A 40 -7.92 3.69 9.14
C GLY A 40 -7.27 4.35 7.92
N VAL A 41 -5.97 4.60 8.04
CA VAL A 41 -5.13 5.15 6.97
C VAL A 41 -3.86 4.33 6.78
N ALA A 42 -3.41 4.22 5.54
CA ALA A 42 -2.10 3.68 5.18
C ALA A 42 -1.30 4.77 4.46
N VAL A 43 -0.02 4.90 4.80
CA VAL A 43 0.91 5.85 4.16
C VAL A 43 2.15 5.09 3.73
N GLU A 44 2.58 5.26 2.48
CA GLU A 44 3.88 4.80 2.01
C GLU A 44 4.87 5.95 2.03
N VAL A 45 5.98 5.77 2.76
CA VAL A 45 7.12 6.69 2.76
C VAL A 45 8.33 5.94 2.23
N ASN A 46 8.89 6.42 1.14
CA ASN A 46 10.02 5.78 0.46
C ASN A 46 11.37 6.38 0.84
N SER A 47 12.41 5.57 0.67
CA SER A 47 13.83 5.90 0.73
C SER A 47 14.59 5.25 -0.44
N GLU A 48 15.85 5.64 -0.65
CA GLU A 48 16.70 5.01 -1.67
C GLU A 48 17.05 3.57 -1.28
N THR A 49 17.42 3.34 -0.01
CA THR A 49 17.88 2.04 0.49
C THR A 49 17.01 1.44 1.59
N ASP A 50 17.14 0.13 1.81
CA ASP A 50 16.47 -0.60 2.90
C ASP A 50 17.12 -0.35 4.27
N PHE A 51 18.35 0.17 4.31
CA PHE A 51 19.02 0.56 5.54
C PHE A 51 18.30 1.72 6.24
N VAL A 52 17.76 2.67 5.46
CA VAL A 52 16.96 3.78 6.02
C VAL A 52 15.67 3.28 6.67
N ALA A 53 15.06 2.20 6.18
CA ALA A 53 13.89 1.59 6.82
C ALA A 53 14.17 1.06 8.25
N LYS A 54 15.44 0.80 8.59
CA LYS A 54 15.88 0.36 9.93
C LYS A 54 16.29 1.53 10.83
N ASN A 55 16.35 2.76 10.31
CA ASN A 55 16.75 3.94 11.05
C ASN A 55 15.61 4.48 11.93
N ASP A 56 15.87 4.68 13.22
CA ASP A 56 14.84 5.12 14.18
C ASP A 56 14.22 6.48 13.84
N GLN A 57 15.01 7.44 13.34
CA GLN A 57 14.50 8.76 12.93
C GLN A 57 13.54 8.62 11.73
N PHE A 58 13.84 7.73 10.78
CA PHE A 58 12.94 7.45 9.67
C PHE A 58 11.66 6.75 10.14
N GLN A 59 11.77 5.72 10.99
CA GLN A 59 10.61 5.00 11.53
C GLN A 59 9.69 5.91 12.34
N ASP A 60 10.25 6.79 13.18
CA ASP A 60 9.47 7.80 13.93
C ASP A 60 8.75 8.75 12.97
N PHE A 61 9.43 9.20 11.91
CA PHE A 61 8.83 10.04 10.89
C PHE A 61 7.66 9.37 10.18
N VAL A 62 7.80 8.11 9.75
CA VAL A 62 6.69 7.37 9.12
C VAL A 62 5.51 7.21 10.09
N ARG A 63 5.78 6.87 11.35
CA ARG A 63 4.75 6.70 12.39
C ARG A 63 3.96 7.98 12.63
N LYS A 64 4.64 9.10 12.85
CA LYS A 64 4.02 10.40 13.10
C LYS A 64 3.29 10.93 11.86
N THR A 65 3.88 10.78 10.68
CA THR A 65 3.21 11.14 9.41
C THR A 65 1.93 10.34 9.20
N THR A 66 1.95 9.03 9.49
CA THR A 66 0.74 8.18 9.42
C THR A 66 -0.31 8.59 10.46
N THR A 67 0.13 9.04 11.65
CA THR A 67 -0.78 9.57 12.68
C THR A 67 -1.43 10.89 12.25
N VAL A 68 -0.66 11.80 11.64
CA VAL A 68 -1.18 13.05 11.07
C VAL A 68 -2.20 12.75 9.97
N ALA A 69 -1.89 11.80 9.09
CA ALA A 69 -2.78 11.33 8.03
C ALA A 69 -4.14 10.85 8.55
N LEU A 70 -4.19 10.23 9.73
CA LEU A 70 -5.44 9.77 10.36
C LEU A 70 -6.37 10.93 10.73
N GLY A 71 -5.82 12.12 10.96
CA GLY A 71 -6.57 13.34 11.24
C GLY A 71 -7.07 14.07 9.98
N LEU A 72 -6.65 13.65 8.78
CA LEU A 72 -7.07 14.29 7.52
C LEU A 72 -8.38 13.71 7.01
N SER A 73 -9.18 14.53 6.34
CA SER A 73 -10.45 14.11 5.73
C SER A 73 -10.29 13.40 4.38
N GLY A 74 -9.11 13.45 3.76
CA GLY A 74 -8.88 12.92 2.41
C GLY A 74 -7.53 12.22 2.26
N THR A 75 -7.22 11.86 1.02
CA THR A 75 -6.01 11.11 0.63
C THR A 75 -5.07 11.94 -0.25
N ASP A 76 -5.11 13.26 -0.11
CA ASP A 76 -4.22 14.16 -0.83
C ASP A 76 -2.84 14.22 -0.13
N VAL A 77 -1.80 13.82 -0.86
CA VAL A 77 -0.43 13.77 -0.33
C VAL A 77 0.11 15.18 -0.06
N GLU A 78 -0.28 16.17 -0.87
CA GLU A 78 0.19 17.55 -0.68
C GLU A 78 -0.45 18.18 0.57
N ALA A 79 -1.72 17.92 0.82
CA ALA A 79 -2.39 18.28 2.07
C ALA A 79 -1.71 17.61 3.29
N LEU A 80 -1.31 16.34 3.17
CA LEU A 80 -0.54 15.66 4.23
C LEU A 80 0.82 16.32 4.46
N LYS A 81 1.55 16.64 3.39
CA LYS A 81 2.85 17.34 3.47
C LYS A 81 2.71 18.73 4.11
N ALA A 82 1.62 19.44 3.84
CA ALA A 82 1.34 20.76 4.40
C ALA A 82 0.85 20.72 5.86
N ALA A 83 0.35 19.58 6.34
CA ALA A 83 -0.19 19.44 7.69
C ALA A 83 0.90 19.61 8.76
N ALA A 84 0.47 20.10 9.94
CA ALA A 84 1.35 20.30 11.09
C ALA A 84 1.94 18.96 11.57
N TYR A 85 3.24 18.96 11.81
CA TYR A 85 3.95 17.82 12.37
C TYR A 85 3.94 17.89 13.90
N PRO A 86 3.80 16.77 14.64
CA PRO A 86 3.66 16.78 16.10
C PRO A 86 4.81 17.47 16.85
N ASP A 87 6.02 17.43 16.30
CA ASP A 87 7.21 18.03 16.90
C ASP A 87 7.46 19.49 16.44
N GLY A 88 6.48 20.10 15.78
CA GLY A 88 6.58 21.45 15.19
C GLY A 88 6.93 21.46 13.71
N GLY A 89 6.54 22.55 13.03
CA GLY A 89 6.64 22.68 11.58
C GLY A 89 5.60 21.83 10.83
N THR A 90 5.83 21.57 9.55
CA THR A 90 4.99 20.71 8.71
C THR A 90 5.65 19.36 8.42
N VAL A 91 4.86 18.40 7.94
CA VAL A 91 5.38 17.09 7.46
C VAL A 91 6.45 17.29 6.38
N ALA A 92 6.26 18.25 5.46
CA ALA A 92 7.23 18.57 4.41
C ALA A 92 8.56 19.12 4.95
N GLU A 93 8.49 20.00 5.96
CA GLU A 93 9.69 20.55 6.60
C GLU A 93 10.46 19.44 7.31
N LYS A 94 9.75 18.55 8.02
CA LYS A 94 10.38 17.41 8.69
C LYS A 94 10.98 16.42 7.70
N LEU A 95 10.32 16.13 6.58
CA LEU A 95 10.86 15.33 5.49
C LEU A 95 12.16 15.92 4.94
N THR A 96 12.17 17.24 4.67
CA THR A 96 13.36 17.96 4.19
C THR A 96 14.51 17.84 5.18
N ASN A 97 14.24 18.00 6.48
CA ASN A 97 15.24 17.83 7.53
C ASN A 97 15.79 16.40 7.56
N ASN A 98 14.92 15.39 7.46
CA ASN A 98 15.34 13.99 7.38
C ASN A 98 16.24 13.72 6.18
N VAL A 99 15.92 14.24 4.99
CA VAL A 99 16.76 14.10 3.79
C VAL A 99 18.13 14.76 3.98
N ALA A 100 18.18 15.89 4.69
CA ALA A 100 19.43 16.58 4.98
C ALA A 100 20.31 15.81 5.98
N THR A 101 19.70 15.19 7.01
CA THR A 101 20.44 14.47 8.06
C THR A 101 20.80 13.04 7.68
N ILE A 102 19.89 12.31 7.04
CA ILE A 102 20.09 10.91 6.62
C ILE A 102 20.90 10.85 5.32
N GLY A 103 20.74 11.82 4.43
CA GLY A 103 21.55 11.90 3.21
C GLY A 103 21.02 11.07 2.03
N GLU A 104 19.79 10.57 2.11
CA GLU A 104 19.09 9.89 1.01
C GLU A 104 17.83 10.67 0.60
N ASN A 105 17.42 10.52 -0.65
CA ASN A 105 16.09 10.91 -1.11
C ASN A 105 15.03 10.17 -0.29
N GLN A 106 14.02 10.91 0.14
CA GLN A 106 12.88 10.38 0.86
C GLN A 106 11.61 11.05 0.34
N GLN A 107 10.52 10.30 0.26
CA GLN A 107 9.27 10.80 -0.28
C GLN A 107 8.08 10.25 0.51
N VAL A 108 7.17 11.12 0.93
CA VAL A 108 5.80 10.70 1.26
C VAL A 108 5.11 10.47 -0.08
N ARG A 109 4.90 9.21 -0.46
CA ARG A 109 4.54 8.83 -1.83
C ARG A 109 3.04 8.77 -2.05
N ARG A 110 2.33 8.05 -1.18
CA ARG A 110 0.89 7.87 -1.27
C ARG A 110 0.27 7.65 0.09
N ILE A 111 -0.99 8.05 0.20
CA ILE A 111 -1.87 7.82 1.34
C ILE A 111 -3.17 7.21 0.80
N GLN A 112 -3.74 6.26 1.53
CA GLN A 112 -5.11 5.81 1.29
C GLN A 112 -5.83 5.65 2.63
N ARG A 113 -7.15 5.80 2.59
CA ARG A 113 -8.02 5.76 3.77
C ARG A 113 -9.19 4.82 3.51
N VAL A 114 -9.65 4.16 4.57
CA VAL A 114 -10.93 3.45 4.63
C VAL A 114 -11.71 3.87 5.86
N ALA A 115 -13.04 3.81 5.76
CA ALA A 115 -13.92 4.05 6.89
C ALA A 115 -15.24 3.29 6.74
N VAL A 116 -15.87 2.99 7.87
CA VAL A 116 -17.24 2.46 7.97
C VAL A 116 -18.09 3.34 8.88
N SER A 117 -19.40 3.29 8.72
CA SER A 117 -20.32 4.06 9.56
C SER A 117 -20.48 3.46 10.97
N SER A 118 -20.35 2.13 11.04
CA SER A 118 -20.40 1.30 12.26
C SER A 118 -19.52 0.06 12.06
N GLY A 119 -19.06 -0.58 13.13
CA GLY A 119 -18.15 -1.73 13.04
C GLY A 119 -16.70 -1.35 13.32
N LEU A 120 -15.76 -1.89 12.53
CA LEU A 120 -14.33 -1.81 12.83
C LEU A 120 -13.46 -1.79 11.56
N VAL A 121 -12.39 -1.00 11.59
CA VAL A 121 -11.28 -1.14 10.65
C VAL A 121 -10.17 -1.96 11.29
N VAL A 122 -9.75 -3.05 10.65
CA VAL A 122 -8.74 -3.97 11.19
C VAL A 122 -7.43 -3.81 10.41
N PRO A 123 -6.31 -3.43 11.05
CA PRO A 123 -5.01 -3.34 10.41
C PRO A 123 -4.26 -4.68 10.43
N TYR A 124 -3.42 -4.90 9.42
CA TYR A 124 -2.45 -5.97 9.39
C TYR A 124 -1.15 -5.48 8.75
N MET A 125 -0.03 -5.93 9.30
CA MET A 125 1.30 -5.61 8.80
C MET A 125 2.05 -6.90 8.51
N HIS A 126 2.49 -7.07 7.26
CA HIS A 126 3.34 -8.18 6.86
C HIS A 126 4.77 -7.72 6.62
N ASN A 127 5.74 -8.57 6.98
CA ASN A 127 7.16 -8.21 7.07
C ASN A 127 7.35 -6.92 7.90
N SER A 128 6.86 -6.96 9.14
CA SER A 128 6.90 -5.84 10.07
C SER A 128 8.34 -5.50 10.46
N ALA A 129 8.69 -4.22 10.33
CA ALA A 129 9.97 -3.68 10.79
C ALA A 129 9.84 -3.12 12.22
N ALA A 130 8.67 -2.59 12.57
CA ALA A 130 8.30 -2.08 13.89
C ALA A 130 6.76 -2.10 14.03
N PRO A 131 6.20 -1.85 15.23
CA PRO A 131 4.74 -1.81 15.40
C PRO A 131 4.08 -0.89 14.36
N ASN A 132 3.12 -1.44 13.61
CA ASN A 132 2.39 -0.76 12.52
C ASN A 132 3.24 -0.22 11.37
N LEU A 133 4.49 -0.67 11.21
CA LEU A 133 5.39 -0.32 10.10
C LEU A 133 5.96 -1.59 9.45
N GLY A 134 6.04 -1.63 8.12
CA GLY A 134 6.60 -2.79 7.40
C GLY A 134 6.54 -2.67 5.89
N LYS A 135 6.74 -3.78 5.18
CA LYS A 135 6.77 -3.80 3.71
C LYS A 135 5.38 -3.89 3.07
N ILE A 136 4.41 -4.49 3.76
CA ILE A 136 3.03 -4.58 3.27
C ILE A 136 2.08 -4.22 4.40
N GLY A 137 1.36 -3.12 4.23
CA GLY A 137 0.31 -2.68 5.15
C GLY A 137 -1.07 -2.93 4.55
N VAL A 138 -1.96 -3.51 5.35
CA VAL A 138 -3.34 -3.79 4.96
C VAL A 138 -4.31 -3.20 5.96
N LEU A 139 -5.42 -2.66 5.47
CA LEU A 139 -6.59 -2.26 6.26
C LEU A 139 -7.82 -2.97 5.72
N VAL A 140 -8.66 -3.47 6.61
CA VAL A 140 -9.92 -4.14 6.27
C VAL A 140 -11.07 -3.43 6.96
N ALA A 141 -12.03 -2.92 6.20
CA ALA A 141 -13.14 -2.14 6.72
C ALA A 141 -14.40 -3.03 6.81
N LEU A 142 -14.76 -3.43 8.04
CA LEU A 142 -15.91 -4.29 8.31
C LEU A 142 -17.05 -3.47 8.93
N GLU A 143 -18.19 -3.43 8.26
CA GLU A 143 -19.41 -2.82 8.78
C GLU A 143 -20.31 -3.87 9.42
N SER A 144 -20.61 -3.67 10.72
CA SER A 144 -21.45 -4.57 11.51
C SER A 144 -21.76 -3.99 12.89
N GLU A 145 -22.79 -4.52 13.54
CA GLU A 145 -23.04 -4.35 14.99
C GLU A 145 -22.39 -5.45 15.86
N ALA A 146 -21.68 -6.41 15.25
CA ALA A 146 -20.92 -7.42 15.99
C ALA A 146 -19.79 -6.78 16.81
N GLY A 147 -19.46 -7.39 17.95
CA GLY A 147 -18.39 -6.93 18.83
C GLY A 147 -16.99 -7.09 18.22
N ALA A 148 -16.02 -6.35 18.78
CA ALA A 148 -14.63 -6.42 18.35
C ALA A 148 -14.02 -7.83 18.49
N ASP A 149 -14.50 -8.62 19.45
CA ASP A 149 -14.15 -10.02 19.66
C ASP A 149 -14.49 -10.92 18.46
N VAL A 150 -15.45 -10.52 17.63
CA VAL A 150 -15.82 -11.17 16.36
C VAL A 150 -15.11 -10.53 15.17
N LEU A 151 -15.11 -9.19 15.11
CA LEU A 151 -14.62 -8.45 13.94
C LEU A 151 -13.10 -8.47 13.81
N GLU A 152 -12.34 -8.41 14.92
CA GLU A 152 -10.87 -8.39 14.88
C GLU A 152 -10.28 -9.70 14.32
N PRO A 153 -10.66 -10.91 14.79
CA PRO A 153 -10.12 -12.15 14.24
C PRO A 153 -10.47 -12.35 12.76
N LEU A 154 -11.73 -12.06 12.38
CA LEU A 154 -12.18 -12.14 10.99
C LEU A 154 -11.40 -11.18 10.10
N GLY A 155 -11.36 -9.90 10.48
CA GLY A 155 -10.66 -8.86 9.74
C GLY A 155 -9.18 -9.17 9.59
N LYS A 156 -8.54 -9.72 10.63
CA LYS A 156 -7.13 -10.12 10.57
C LYS A 156 -6.88 -11.24 9.56
N GLN A 157 -7.73 -12.28 9.52
CA GLN A 157 -7.56 -13.36 8.55
C GLN A 157 -7.82 -12.88 7.11
N ILE A 158 -8.82 -12.02 6.90
CA ILE A 158 -9.06 -11.36 5.61
C ILE A 158 -7.88 -10.49 5.20
N ALA A 159 -7.29 -9.74 6.14
CA ALA A 159 -6.15 -8.88 5.87
C ALA A 159 -4.90 -9.69 5.47
N MET A 160 -4.69 -10.86 6.10
CA MET A 160 -3.65 -11.81 5.70
C MET A 160 -3.90 -12.37 4.30
N HIS A 161 -5.16 -12.67 3.96
CA HIS A 161 -5.53 -13.08 2.61
C HIS A 161 -5.23 -11.98 1.58
N ILE A 162 -5.66 -10.74 1.83
CA ILE A 162 -5.38 -9.59 0.94
C ILE A 162 -3.86 -9.40 0.74
N ALA A 163 -3.07 -9.51 1.81
CA ALA A 163 -1.62 -9.38 1.72
C ALA A 163 -1.01 -10.41 0.74
N ALA A 164 -1.49 -11.66 0.79
CA ALA A 164 -0.98 -12.79 0.01
C ALA A 164 -1.57 -12.90 -1.40
N ALA A 165 -2.89 -12.73 -1.54
CA ALA A 165 -3.63 -12.94 -2.79
C ALA A 165 -3.69 -11.71 -3.69
N PHE A 166 -3.30 -10.54 -3.17
CA PHE A 166 -3.17 -9.28 -3.90
C PHE A 166 -4.38 -8.97 -4.82
N PRO A 167 -5.61 -8.89 -4.26
CA PRO A 167 -6.78 -8.51 -5.04
C PRO A 167 -6.62 -7.11 -5.65
N LEU A 168 -7.12 -6.96 -6.88
CA LEU A 168 -7.10 -5.71 -7.64
C LEU A 168 -8.36 -4.87 -7.41
N ALA A 169 -9.41 -5.47 -6.89
CA ALA A 169 -10.66 -4.81 -6.53
C ALA A 169 -11.41 -5.56 -5.42
N LEU A 170 -12.37 -4.90 -4.77
CA LEU A 170 -13.25 -5.55 -3.79
C LEU A 170 -14.15 -6.60 -4.47
N ASP A 171 -14.77 -6.21 -5.57
CA ASP A 171 -15.62 -7.06 -6.41
C ASP A 171 -15.28 -6.85 -7.90
N ALA A 172 -15.90 -7.66 -8.76
CA ALA A 172 -15.62 -7.63 -10.20
C ALA A 172 -15.98 -6.29 -10.87
N SER A 173 -16.89 -5.50 -10.30
CA SER A 173 -17.27 -4.18 -10.86
C SER A 173 -16.22 -3.11 -10.58
N GLY A 174 -15.38 -3.31 -9.56
CA GLY A 174 -14.26 -2.43 -9.26
C GLY A 174 -13.00 -2.68 -10.10
N LEU A 175 -13.00 -3.69 -10.99
CA LEU A 175 -11.85 -3.98 -11.84
C LEU A 175 -11.70 -2.93 -12.94
N ASP A 176 -10.47 -2.48 -13.15
CA ASP A 176 -10.10 -1.54 -14.19
C ASP A 176 -10.49 -2.09 -15.58
N GLN A 177 -11.26 -1.30 -16.34
CA GLN A 177 -11.80 -1.74 -17.62
C GLN A 177 -10.74 -1.84 -18.71
N ASP A 178 -9.69 -1.02 -18.68
CA ASP A 178 -8.58 -1.10 -19.63
C ASP A 178 -7.78 -2.39 -19.40
N MET A 179 -7.62 -2.80 -18.14
CA MET A 179 -7.05 -4.09 -17.78
C MET A 179 -7.92 -5.26 -18.26
N ILE A 180 -9.24 -5.19 -18.05
CA ILE A 180 -10.17 -6.22 -18.53
C ILE A 180 -10.11 -6.35 -20.05
N GLU A 181 -10.07 -5.25 -20.79
CA GLU A 181 -9.98 -5.27 -22.25
C GLU A 181 -8.63 -5.82 -22.73
N ARG A 182 -7.53 -5.45 -22.05
CA ARG A 182 -6.22 -6.02 -22.32
C ARG A 182 -6.20 -7.54 -22.13
N GLU A 183 -6.75 -8.04 -21.04
CA GLU A 183 -6.84 -9.48 -20.78
C GLU A 183 -7.78 -10.17 -21.78
N ARG A 184 -8.86 -9.50 -22.21
CA ARG A 184 -9.77 -10.02 -23.24
C ARG A 184 -9.06 -10.20 -24.56
N LYS A 185 -8.25 -9.23 -24.97
CA LYS A 185 -7.43 -9.30 -26.19
C LYS A 185 -6.45 -10.47 -26.12
N ILE A 186 -5.74 -10.62 -25.00
CA ILE A 186 -4.81 -11.75 -24.79
C ILE A 186 -5.56 -13.09 -24.86
N ALA A 187 -6.75 -13.18 -24.25
CA ALA A 187 -7.56 -14.39 -24.29
C ALA A 187 -8.07 -14.69 -25.71
N ALA A 188 -8.42 -13.66 -26.50
CA ALA A 188 -8.85 -13.81 -27.88
C ALA A 188 -7.73 -14.31 -28.79
N GLU A 189 -6.52 -13.78 -28.64
CA GLU A 189 -5.32 -14.25 -29.35
C GLU A 189 -5.07 -15.74 -29.06
N LYS A 190 -5.10 -16.15 -27.79
CA LYS A 190 -4.97 -17.56 -27.38
C LYS A 190 -6.11 -18.45 -27.91
N ALA A 191 -7.34 -17.93 -27.96
CA ALA A 191 -8.49 -18.69 -28.46
C ALA A 191 -8.41 -18.92 -29.97
N ALA A 192 -7.91 -17.94 -30.74
CA ALA A 192 -7.73 -18.04 -32.18
C ALA A 192 -6.73 -19.15 -32.56
N GLU A 193 -5.68 -19.34 -31.76
CA GLU A 193 -4.69 -20.39 -31.94
C GLU A 193 -5.22 -21.81 -31.65
N SER A 194 -6.39 -21.94 -31.03
CA SER A 194 -6.94 -23.25 -30.60
C SER A 194 -7.48 -24.12 -31.73
N GLY A 195 -7.69 -23.56 -32.94
CA GLY A 195 -8.29 -24.26 -34.08
C GLY A 195 -9.77 -24.65 -33.91
N LYS A 196 -10.42 -24.22 -32.81
CA LYS A 196 -11.82 -24.52 -32.52
C LYS A 196 -12.78 -23.60 -33.29
N PRO A 197 -14.07 -23.96 -33.45
CA PRO A 197 -15.07 -23.09 -34.07
C PRO A 197 -15.22 -21.74 -33.33
N ALA A 198 -15.60 -20.68 -34.05
CA ALA A 198 -15.71 -19.32 -33.51
C ALA A 198 -16.58 -19.21 -32.26
N GLU A 199 -17.70 -19.93 -32.20
CA GLU A 199 -18.57 -19.97 -31.02
C GLU A 199 -17.85 -20.53 -29.77
N VAL A 200 -16.99 -21.53 -29.98
CA VAL A 200 -16.21 -22.12 -28.89
C VAL A 200 -15.07 -21.19 -28.47
N GLN A 201 -14.44 -20.49 -29.41
CA GLN A 201 -13.44 -19.47 -29.11
C GLN A 201 -14.04 -18.33 -28.28
N ALA A 202 -15.23 -17.83 -28.64
CA ALA A 202 -15.93 -16.81 -27.86
C ALA A 202 -16.18 -17.26 -26.42
N LYS A 203 -16.70 -18.49 -26.22
CA LYS A 203 -16.88 -19.08 -24.89
C LYS A 203 -15.58 -19.22 -24.09
N MET A 204 -14.45 -19.49 -24.77
CA MET A 204 -13.14 -19.54 -24.13
C MET A 204 -12.69 -18.17 -23.63
N VAL A 205 -12.89 -17.12 -24.43
CA VAL A 205 -12.58 -15.74 -24.04
C VAL A 205 -13.42 -15.32 -22.83
N ASP A 206 -14.74 -15.55 -22.88
CA ASP A 206 -15.63 -15.18 -21.78
C ASP A 206 -15.31 -15.96 -20.50
N GLY A 207 -14.98 -17.25 -20.62
CA GLY A 207 -14.52 -18.07 -19.50
C GLY A 207 -13.20 -17.57 -18.90
N ALA A 208 -12.26 -17.13 -19.73
CA ALA A 208 -10.99 -16.57 -19.28
C ALA A 208 -11.19 -15.24 -18.54
N ILE A 209 -12.04 -14.35 -19.03
CA ILE A 209 -12.36 -13.09 -18.37
C ILE A 209 -13.13 -13.30 -17.08
N ALA A 210 -14.10 -14.21 -17.06
CA ALA A 210 -14.81 -14.58 -15.84
C ALA A 210 -13.87 -15.14 -14.77
N LYS A 211 -12.90 -15.98 -15.18
CA LYS A 211 -11.85 -16.49 -14.28
C LYS A 211 -10.94 -15.36 -13.79
N PHE A 212 -10.48 -14.49 -14.68
CA PHE A 212 -9.65 -13.35 -14.31
C PHE A 212 -10.36 -12.47 -13.28
N ALA A 213 -11.63 -12.13 -13.50
CA ALA A 213 -12.41 -11.36 -12.54
C ALA A 213 -12.55 -12.08 -11.20
N LYS A 214 -12.84 -13.39 -11.23
CA LYS A 214 -12.95 -14.23 -10.04
C LYS A 214 -11.67 -14.26 -9.21
N ASP A 215 -10.52 -14.39 -9.88
CA ASP A 215 -9.21 -14.54 -9.24
C ASP A 215 -8.64 -13.19 -8.76
N ASN A 216 -9.11 -12.06 -9.27
CA ASN A 216 -8.59 -10.72 -8.94
C ASN A 216 -9.54 -9.84 -8.12
N ALA A 217 -10.81 -10.21 -7.97
CA ALA A 217 -11.75 -9.54 -7.07
C ALA A 217 -11.82 -10.25 -5.72
N LEU A 218 -11.57 -9.51 -4.64
CA LEU A 218 -11.43 -10.03 -3.28
C LEU A 218 -12.59 -10.91 -2.85
N LEU A 219 -13.84 -10.45 -3.03
CA LEU A 219 -15.02 -11.18 -2.57
C LEU A 219 -15.20 -12.55 -3.26
N SER A 220 -14.69 -12.71 -4.47
CA SER A 220 -14.76 -13.96 -5.23
C SER A 220 -13.52 -14.86 -5.10
N GLN A 221 -12.41 -14.32 -4.58
CA GLN A 221 -11.19 -15.08 -4.34
C GLN A 221 -11.42 -16.24 -3.37
N VAL A 222 -10.73 -17.35 -3.64
CA VAL A 222 -10.70 -18.49 -2.72
C VAL A 222 -9.81 -18.14 -1.53
N PHE A 223 -10.36 -18.27 -0.33
CA PHE A 223 -9.71 -17.86 0.90
C PHE A 223 -8.47 -18.69 1.20
N VAL A 224 -7.30 -18.05 1.25
CA VAL A 224 -6.00 -18.73 1.40
C VAL A 224 -5.86 -19.55 2.68
N MET A 225 -6.67 -19.28 3.70
CA MET A 225 -6.62 -20.00 4.98
C MET A 225 -7.19 -21.41 4.88
N ASP A 226 -8.21 -21.62 4.03
CA ASP A 226 -8.87 -22.92 3.86
C ASP A 226 -8.77 -23.48 2.43
N ASN A 227 -8.29 -22.67 1.49
CA ASN A 227 -8.13 -22.99 0.07
C ASN A 227 -9.41 -23.55 -0.59
N LYS A 228 -10.58 -23.15 -0.09
CA LYS A 228 -11.86 -23.71 -0.52
C LYS A 228 -12.97 -22.67 -0.62
N THR A 229 -13.10 -21.80 0.38
CA THR A 229 -14.29 -20.96 0.54
C THR A 229 -14.06 -19.58 -0.09
N PRO A 230 -14.97 -19.05 -0.91
CA PRO A 230 -14.89 -17.66 -1.36
C PRO A 230 -14.93 -16.68 -0.17
N VAL A 231 -14.15 -15.60 -0.21
CA VAL A 231 -14.10 -14.61 0.89
C VAL A 231 -15.48 -14.07 1.25
N ALA A 232 -16.35 -13.82 0.28
CA ALA A 232 -17.74 -13.39 0.54
C ALA A 232 -18.50 -14.37 1.45
N GLN A 233 -18.31 -15.67 1.24
CA GLN A 233 -18.96 -16.71 2.05
C GLN A 233 -18.33 -16.82 3.44
N VAL A 234 -17.04 -16.54 3.58
CA VAL A 234 -16.36 -16.46 4.90
C VAL A 234 -16.98 -15.34 5.72
N VAL A 235 -17.15 -14.14 5.13
CA VAL A 235 -17.78 -12.99 5.79
C VAL A 235 -19.23 -13.28 6.14
N GLU A 236 -20.01 -13.84 5.21
CA GLU A 236 -21.41 -14.20 5.43
C GLU A 236 -21.57 -15.23 6.55
N LYS A 237 -20.72 -16.27 6.56
CA LYS A 237 -20.73 -17.31 7.58
C LYS A 237 -20.42 -16.73 8.96
N ALA A 238 -19.41 -15.88 9.07
CA ALA A 238 -19.07 -15.22 10.33
C ALA A 238 -20.24 -14.36 10.86
N GLY A 239 -20.94 -13.66 9.97
CA GLY A 239 -22.13 -12.89 10.36
C GLY A 239 -23.28 -13.77 10.86
N LYS A 240 -23.52 -14.92 10.22
CA LYS A 240 -24.52 -15.90 10.67
C LYS A 240 -24.17 -16.48 12.05
N GLU A 241 -22.91 -16.84 12.27
CA GLU A 241 -22.43 -17.38 13.55
C GLU A 241 -22.52 -16.34 14.68
N ALA A 242 -22.25 -15.07 14.37
CA ALA A 242 -22.38 -13.95 15.31
C ALA A 242 -23.83 -13.47 15.52
N GLY A 243 -24.79 -13.93 14.72
CA GLY A 243 -26.17 -13.44 14.74
C GLY A 243 -26.33 -11.96 14.33
N LYS A 244 -25.31 -11.39 13.67
CA LYS A 244 -25.25 -9.98 13.25
C LYS A 244 -24.68 -9.93 11.82
N PRO A 245 -25.32 -9.25 10.84
CA PRO A 245 -24.76 -9.15 9.50
C PRO A 245 -23.40 -8.46 9.52
N ILE A 246 -22.43 -9.01 8.79
CA ILE A 246 -21.11 -8.42 8.60
C ILE A 246 -20.94 -8.14 7.11
N LYS A 247 -20.49 -6.94 6.77
CA LYS A 247 -20.15 -6.56 5.40
C LYS A 247 -18.69 -6.13 5.35
N LEU A 248 -17.93 -6.70 4.41
CA LEU A 248 -16.64 -6.14 4.00
C LEU A 248 -16.92 -4.99 3.04
N VAL A 249 -16.70 -3.76 3.51
CA VAL A 249 -17.06 -2.54 2.78
C VAL A 249 -15.94 -2.06 1.89
N ASP A 250 -14.70 -2.14 2.38
CA ASP A 250 -13.53 -1.63 1.67
C ASP A 250 -12.24 -2.26 2.23
N TYR A 251 -11.14 -2.11 1.52
CA TYR A 251 -9.82 -2.46 1.99
C TYR A 251 -8.73 -1.57 1.38
N VAL A 252 -7.59 -1.53 2.05
CA VAL A 252 -6.35 -0.99 1.48
C VAL A 252 -5.29 -2.05 1.56
N ARG A 253 -4.48 -2.15 0.51
CA ARG A 253 -3.23 -2.91 0.50
C ARG A 253 -2.16 -2.06 -0.14
N PHE A 254 -1.16 -1.67 0.63
CA PHE A 254 0.05 -1.07 0.09
C PHE A 254 1.18 -2.09 0.18
N GLN A 255 1.87 -2.28 -0.94
CA GLN A 255 3.16 -2.93 -1.00
C GLN A 255 4.23 -1.88 -1.31
N LEU A 256 5.27 -1.85 -0.49
CA LEU A 256 6.38 -0.92 -0.65
C LEU A 256 7.00 -1.03 -2.05
N GLY A 257 7.17 0.12 -2.71
CA GLY A 257 7.83 0.22 -4.01
C GLY A 257 6.99 -0.28 -5.18
N GLU A 258 5.75 -0.69 -4.96
CA GLU A 258 4.85 -1.18 -6.01
C GLU A 258 4.72 -0.14 -7.13
N GLY A 259 5.00 -0.55 -8.38
CA GLY A 259 4.95 0.33 -9.56
C GLY A 259 6.16 1.26 -9.71
N ILE A 260 7.20 1.14 -8.87
CA ILE A 260 8.48 1.83 -9.07
C ILE A 260 9.45 0.86 -9.74
N GLU A 261 9.95 1.24 -10.90
CA GLU A 261 11.01 0.50 -11.57
C GLU A 261 12.31 0.66 -10.78
N LYS A 262 12.85 -0.46 -10.29
CA LYS A 262 14.15 -0.49 -9.62
C LYS A 262 15.23 -0.53 -10.69
N VAL A 263 16.12 0.45 -10.66
CA VAL A 263 17.34 0.41 -11.48
C VAL A 263 18.21 -0.72 -10.93
N GLU A 264 18.31 -1.82 -11.66
CA GLU A 264 19.33 -2.84 -11.38
C GLU A 264 20.69 -2.26 -11.77
N THR A 265 21.58 -2.11 -10.80
CA THR A 265 22.97 -1.75 -11.05
C THR A 265 23.86 -2.98 -10.96
N ASP A 266 24.68 -3.19 -11.98
CA ASP A 266 25.73 -4.21 -11.96
C ASP A 266 26.92 -3.67 -11.17
N PHE A 267 27.02 -4.09 -9.91
CA PHE A 267 28.09 -3.67 -9.01
C PHE A 267 29.49 -4.00 -9.57
N ALA A 268 29.64 -5.11 -10.31
CA ALA A 268 30.92 -5.46 -10.92
C ALA A 268 31.25 -4.49 -12.04
N ALA A 269 30.27 -4.11 -12.87
CA ALA A 269 30.45 -3.11 -13.92
C ALA A 269 30.71 -1.71 -13.34
N GLU A 270 30.06 -1.32 -12.24
CA GLU A 270 30.33 -0.04 -11.56
C GLU A 270 31.74 0.01 -10.97
N VAL A 271 32.18 -1.08 -10.31
CA VAL A 271 33.55 -1.19 -9.79
C VAL A 271 34.57 -1.17 -10.92
N ALA A 272 34.32 -1.89 -12.02
CA ALA A 272 35.19 -1.89 -13.19
C ALA A 272 35.31 -0.47 -13.81
N ALA A 273 34.18 0.22 -13.97
CA ALA A 273 34.13 1.59 -14.49
C ALA A 273 34.85 2.59 -13.56
N ALA A 274 34.64 2.49 -12.24
CA ALA A 274 35.29 3.37 -11.26
C ALA A 274 36.79 3.08 -11.11
N ALA A 275 37.21 1.82 -11.27
CA ALA A 275 38.61 1.41 -11.24
C ALA A 275 39.34 1.62 -12.58
N GLY A 276 38.63 2.01 -13.64
CA GLY A 276 39.19 2.17 -15.00
C GLY A 276 39.61 0.85 -15.65
N ILE A 277 39.11 -0.27 -15.16
CA ILE A 277 39.37 -1.61 -15.69
C ILE A 277 38.28 -1.88 -16.73
N LYS A 278 38.64 -1.82 -18.01
CA LYS A 278 37.76 -2.24 -19.12
C LYS A 278 37.70 -3.75 -19.23
#